data_AF-A0A1F4QW69-F1
#
_entry.id   AF-A0A1F4QW69-F1
#
_cell.length_a   1.000
_cell.length_b   1.000
_cell.length_c   1.000
_cell.angle_alpha   90.00
_cell.angle_beta   90.00
_cell.angle_gamma   90.00
#
_symmetry.space_group_name_H-M   'P 1'
#
loop_
_entity.id
_entity.type
_entity.pdbx_description
1 polymer ?
#
loop_
_entity_poly.entity_id
_entity_poly.type
_entity_poly.pdbx_seq_one_letter_code
_entity_poly.pdbx_strand_id
1 'polypeptide(L)' 'MMTTATKIKIELLKKGISGAEIARNKGVDRTAIYHVIKGNSKSLRLRKAIAEALGVSYESLWHEPEYKKAA' A
#
# COMPACT_ATOMS: atom_id res chain seq x y z
N MET A 1 10.51 -11.74 -13.28
CA MET A 1 10.42 -10.35 -12.77
C MET A 1 9.58 -10.33 -11.51
N MET A 2 9.98 -9.58 -10.48
CA MET A 2 9.22 -9.48 -9.23
C MET A 2 8.22 -8.33 -9.33
N THR A 3 6.94 -8.58 -9.04
CA THR A 3 5.88 -7.55 -9.11
C THR A 3 5.91 -6.65 -7.88
N THR A 4 5.35 -5.45 -7.99
CA THR A 4 5.25 -4.52 -6.84
C THR A 4 4.44 -5.11 -5.69
N ALA A 5 3.40 -5.91 -5.99
CA ALA A 5 2.65 -6.66 -4.99
C ALA A 5 3.54 -7.60 -4.17
N THR A 6 4.46 -8.31 -4.83
CA THR A 6 5.41 -9.22 -4.16
C THR A 6 6.42 -8.44 -3.33
N LYS A 7 6.94 -7.31 -3.82
CA LYS A 7 7.83 -6.43 -3.05
C LYS A 7 7.17 -5.95 -1.75
N ILE A 8 5.94 -5.46 -1.84
CA ILE A 8 5.19 -4.98 -0.67
C ILE A 8 4.97 -6.09 0.35
N LYS A 9 4.59 -7.30 -0.10
CA LYS A 9 4.42 -8.45 0.81
C LYS A 9 5.72 -8.79 1.54
N ILE A 10 6.86 -8.76 0.85
CA ILE A 10 8.16 -9.02 1.47
C ILE A 10 8.48 -7.95 2.52
N GLU A 11 8.26 -6.68 2.23
CA GLU A 11 8.52 -5.59 3.18
C GLU A 11 7.59 -5.64 4.39
N LEU A 12 6.31 -5.99 4.19
CA LEU A 12 5.37 -6.25 5.27
C LEU A 12 5.86 -7.37 6.19
N LEU A 13 6.34 -8.47 5.60
CA LEU A 13 6.90 -9.60 6.36
C LEU A 13 8.16 -9.21 7.12
N LYS A 14 9.10 -8.48 6.50
CA LYS A 14 10.33 -8.00 7.14
C LYS A 14 10.04 -7.12 8.36
N LYS A 15 8.96 -6.34 8.32
CA LYS A 15 8.56 -5.45 9.41
C LYS A 15 7.61 -6.10 10.43
N GLY A 16 7.16 -7.34 10.18
CA GLY A 16 6.16 -7.99 11.02
C GLY A 16 4.77 -7.33 10.97
N ILE A 17 4.49 -6.50 9.95
CA ILE A 17 3.23 -5.76 9.82
C ILE A 17 2.31 -6.52 8.88
N SER A 18 1.04 -6.68 9.25
CA SER A 18 0.03 -7.31 8.38
C SER A 18 -0.81 -6.28 7.63
N GLY A 19 -1.29 -6.63 6.43
CA GLY A 19 -2.25 -5.79 5.71
C GLY A 19 -3.57 -5.56 6.49
N ALA A 20 -3.94 -6.51 7.36
CA ALA A 20 -5.10 -6.36 8.24
C ALA A 20 -4.87 -5.32 9.34
N GLU A 21 -3.64 -5.20 9.84
CA GLU A 21 -3.27 -4.17 10.81
C GLU A 21 -3.32 -2.77 10.19
N ILE A 22 -2.79 -2.61 8.98
CA ILE A 22 -2.89 -1.35 8.22
C ILE A 22 -4.37 -0.98 8.00
N ALA A 23 -5.21 -1.97 7.68
CA ALA A 23 -6.63 -1.77 7.48
C ALA A 23 -7.33 -1.27 8.76
N ARG A 24 -7.04 -1.90 9.92
CA ARG A 24 -7.55 -1.47 11.23
C ARG A 24 -7.13 -0.05 11.57
N ASN A 25 -5.85 0.28 11.37
CA ASN A 25 -5.33 1.62 11.68
C ASN A 25 -5.96 2.73 10.81
N LYS A 26 -6.44 2.40 9.61
CA LYS A 26 -7.09 3.36 8.71
C LYS A 26 -8.62 3.24 8.68
N GLY A 27 -9.21 2.38 9.52
CA GLY A 27 -10.66 2.19 9.58
C GLY A 27 -11.26 1.65 8.29
N VAL A 28 -10.55 0.77 7.58
CA VAL A 28 -11.02 0.17 6.32
C VAL A 28 -11.05 -1.35 6.40
N ASP A 29 -11.80 -1.98 5.50
CA ASP A 29 -11.78 -3.43 5.39
C ASP A 29 -10.43 -3.95 4.85
N ARG A 30 -10.00 -5.11 5.34
CA ARG A 30 -8.74 -5.75 4.91
C ARG A 30 -8.68 -5.94 3.40
N THR A 31 -9.81 -6.21 2.76
CA THR A 31 -9.91 -6.49 1.33
C THR A 31 -9.55 -5.24 0.52
N ALA A 32 -9.85 -4.04 1.03
CA ALA A 32 -9.44 -2.79 0.40
C ALA A 32 -7.92 -2.66 0.33
N ILE A 33 -7.20 -3.02 1.40
CA ILE A 33 -5.72 -3.05 1.41
C ILE A 33 -5.20 -4.10 0.41
N TYR A 34 -5.76 -5.31 0.41
CA TYR A 34 -5.34 -6.36 -0.54
C TYR A 34 -5.57 -5.97 -2.00
N HIS A 35 -6.66 -5.29 -2.31
CA HIS A 35 -6.95 -4.80 -3.66
C HIS A 35 -5.92 -3.75 -4.10
N VAL A 36 -5.47 -2.89 -3.20
CA VAL A 36 -4.41 -1.91 -3.50
C VAL A 36 -3.07 -2.60 -3.72
N ILE A 37 -2.69 -3.57 -2.86
CA ILE A 37 -1.43 -4.31 -3.00
C ILE A 37 -1.40 -5.09 -4.33
N LYS A 38 -2.53 -5.71 -4.72
CA LYS A 38 -2.64 -6.43 -5.99
C LYS A 38 -2.72 -5.52 -7.22
N GLY A 39 -2.91 -4.21 -7.05
CA GLY A 39 -3.08 -3.26 -8.14
C GLY A 39 -4.51 -3.14 -8.68
N ASN A 40 -5.48 -3.81 -8.06
CA ASN A 40 -6.91 -3.73 -8.42
C ASN A 40 -7.54 -2.38 -8.03
N SER A 41 -6.91 -1.63 -7.14
CA SER A 41 -7.33 -0.28 -6.76
C SER A 41 -6.13 0.67 -6.71
N LYS A 42 -6.31 1.88 -7.26
CA LYS A 42 -5.31 2.95 -7.22
C LYS A 42 -5.62 4.04 -6.19
N SER A 43 -6.38 3.70 -5.14
CA SER A 43 -6.74 4.67 -4.10
C SER A 43 -5.50 5.28 -3.45
N LEU A 44 -5.30 6.58 -3.67
CA LEU A 44 -4.13 7.30 -3.19
C LEU A 44 -4.03 7.26 -1.66
N ARG A 45 -5.18 7.41 -0.98
CA ARG A 45 -5.27 7.37 0.49
C ARG A 45 -4.72 6.05 1.06
N LEU A 46 -5.07 4.93 0.45
CA LEU A 46 -4.64 3.60 0.91
C LEU A 46 -3.20 3.29 0.51
N ARG A 47 -2.76 3.73 -0.69
CA ARG A 47 -1.35 3.60 -1.10
C ARG A 47 -0.42 4.37 -0.18
N LYS A 48 -0.82 5.58 0.25
CA LYS A 48 -0.09 6.34 1.28
C LYS A 48 -0.05 5.63 2.61
N ALA A 49 -1.18 5.10 3.06
CA ALA A 49 -1.23 4.32 4.29
C ALA A 49 -0.24 3.14 4.30
N ILE A 50 -0.13 2.43 3.18
CA ILE A 50 0.83 1.33 3.02
C ILE A 50 2.27 1.87 3.02
N ALA A 51 2.54 2.97 2.30
CA ALA A 51 3.86 3.59 2.25
C ALA A 51 4.32 4.10 3.64
N GLU A 52 3.43 4.76 4.38
CA GLU A 52 3.60 5.20 5.77
C GLU A 52 3.90 4.01 6.70
N ALA A 53 3.11 2.94 6.62
CA ALA A 53 3.33 1.73 7.43
C ALA A 53 4.68 1.05 7.11
N LEU A 54 5.11 1.12 5.86
CA LEU A 54 6.41 0.63 5.41
C LEU A 54 7.56 1.61 5.66
N GLY A 55 7.29 2.86 6.08
CA GLY A 55 8.31 3.89 6.27
C GLY A 55 9.06 4.25 4.98
N VAL A 56 8.41 4.11 3.82
CA VAL A 56 8.97 4.45 2.50
C VAL A 56 8.10 5.51 1.82
N SER A 57 8.65 6.25 0.87
CA SER A 57 7.86 7.20 0.10
C SER A 57 6.95 6.50 -0.91
N TYR A 58 5.81 7.12 -1.24
CA TYR A 58 4.88 6.63 -2.25
C TYR A 58 5.58 6.37 -3.59
N GLU A 59 6.39 7.33 -4.04
CA GLU A 59 7.10 7.28 -5.32
C GLU A 59 8.17 6.18 -5.34
N SER A 60 8.84 5.92 -4.21
CA SER A 60 9.79 4.81 -4.09
C SER A 60 9.09 3.46 -4.19
N LEU A 61 7.91 3.33 -3.58
CA LEU A 61 7.17 2.07 -3.54
C LEU A 61 6.46 1.75 -4.86
N TRP A 62 5.87 2.77 -5.49
CA TRP A 62 5.00 2.60 -6.66
C TRP A 62 5.63 3.05 -7.97
N HIS A 63 6.73 3.81 -7.95
CA HIS A 63 7.37 4.40 -9.13
C HIS A 63 6.42 5.22 -10.01
N GLU A 64 5.33 5.73 -9.40
CA GLU A 64 4.34 6.58 -10.04
C GLU A 64 4.35 7.94 -9.31
N PRO A 65 4.16 9.07 -10.00
CA PRO A 65 3.97 10.36 -9.36
C PRO A 65 2.67 10.36 -8.54
N GLU A 66 2.67 11.11 -7.44
CA GLU A 66 1.50 11.24 -6.57
C GLU A 66 0.41 12.11 -7.23
N TYR A 67 -0.33 11.56 -8.19
CA TYR A 67 -1.36 12.31 -8.89
C TYR A 67 -2.61 12.47 -8.03
N LYS A 68 -2.80 13.65 -7.45
CA LYS A 68 -4.09 14.09 -6.93
C LYS A 68 -4.96 14.55 -8.10
N LYS A 69 -5.94 13.74 -8.49
CA LYS A 69 -7.06 14.26 -9.29
C LYS A 69 -7.88 15.16 -8.34
N ALA A 70 -7.76 16.47 -8.50
CA ALA A 70 -8.67 17.42 -7.88
C ALA A 70 -10.09 17.06 -8.36
N ALA A 71 -10.95 16.69 -7.42
CA ALA A 71 -12.39 16.54 -7.62
C ALA A 71 -13.07 17.77 -7.03
#